data_AF-A0A0N4YS20-F1
#
_entry.id   AF-A0A0N4YS20-F1
#
_cell.length_a   1.000
_cell.length_b   1.000
_cell.length_c   1.000
_cell.angle_alpha   90.00
_cell.angle_beta   90.00
_cell.angle_gamma   90.00
#
_symmetry.space_group_name_H-M   'P 1'
#
loop_
_entity.id
_entity.type
_entity.pdbx_description
1 polymer ?
#
loop_
_entity_poly.entity_id
_entity_poly.type
_entity_poly.pdbx_seq_one_letter_code
_entity_poly.pdbx_strand_id
1 'polypeptide(L)'
;MWYFDDTDNVCKQFTYSGCRGNENRFETRDACESECGPTKLIGSTGRRSAGSRNLTATLRAGSDRPYSIELNCDSSELPILWIKDGVLLEFNDRIREPEFSRVVIFPATASDRGEYRCAVGRDGILSNAVTLDVEGIVWSLPMISLLG
;
A
#
# COMPACT_ATOMS: atom_id res chain seq x y z
N MET A 1 -28.18 -14.24 -12.97
CA MET A 1 -27.65 -14.94 -11.78
C MET A 1 -26.23 -14.48 -11.52
N TRP A 2 -25.75 -14.68 -10.31
CA TRP A 2 -24.42 -14.28 -9.89
C TRP A 2 -23.62 -15.54 -9.51
N TYR A 3 -22.33 -15.52 -9.79
CA TYR A 3 -21.38 -16.54 -9.34
C TYR A 3 -20.14 -15.84 -8.80
N PHE A 4 -19.47 -16.46 -7.84
CA PHE A 4 -18.19 -15.98 -7.32
C PHE A 4 -17.05 -16.47 -8.21
N ASP A 5 -16.27 -15.53 -8.73
CA ASP A 5 -15.02 -15.80 -9.42
C ASP A 5 -13.89 -15.77 -8.39
N ASP A 6 -13.30 -16.92 -8.08
CA ASP A 6 -12.24 -17.07 -7.08
C ASP A 6 -10.88 -16.57 -7.56
N THR A 7 -10.70 -16.48 -8.88
CA THR A 7 -9.49 -15.90 -9.48
C THR A 7 -9.47 -14.39 -9.27
N ASP A 8 -10.60 -13.72 -9.53
CA ASP A 8 -10.70 -12.26 -9.40
C ASP A 8 -11.24 -11.81 -8.03
N ASN A 9 -11.67 -12.75 -7.17
CA ASN A 9 -12.34 -12.51 -5.90
C ASN A 9 -13.56 -11.59 -5.99
N VAL A 10 -14.35 -11.71 -7.06
CA VAL A 10 -15.54 -10.87 -7.31
C VAL A 10 -16.74 -11.69 -7.77
N CYS A 11 -17.93 -11.24 -7.37
CA CYS A 11 -19.18 -11.80 -7.87
C CYS A 11 -19.48 -11.24 -9.27
N LYS A 12 -19.54 -12.12 -10.28
CA LYS A 12 -19.83 -11.76 -11.67
C LYS A 12 -21.24 -12.19 -12.06
N GLN A 13 -21.87 -11.40 -12.93
CA GLN A 13 -23.19 -11.70 -13.46
C GLN A 13 -23.07 -12.67 -14.65
N PHE A 14 -23.89 -13.71 -14.66
CA PHE A 14 -24.03 -14.62 -15.79
C PHE A 14 -25.49 -14.97 -16.08
N THR A 15 -25.76 -15.24 -17.36
CA THR A 15 -27.05 -15.76 -17.84
C THR A 15 -26.99 -17.27 -17.83
N TYR A 16 -27.70 -17.90 -16.90
CA TYR A 16 -27.78 -19.36 -16.84
C TYR A 16 -28.95 -19.86 -17.70
N SER A 17 -28.69 -20.81 -18.60
CA SER A 17 -29.67 -21.36 -19.56
C SER A 17 -30.12 -22.81 -19.25
N GLY A 18 -29.84 -23.33 -18.05
CA GLY A 18 -30.10 -24.74 -17.69
C GLY A 18 -30.96 -24.94 -16.44
N CYS A 19 -31.20 -26.20 -16.04
CA CYS A 19 -32.06 -26.59 -14.92
C CYS A 19 -31.31 -27.22 -13.73
N ARG A 20 -29.98 -27.06 -13.62
CA ARG A 20 -29.16 -27.62 -12.52
C ARG A 20 -28.04 -26.67 -12.08
N GLY A 21 -28.30 -25.89 -11.02
CA GLY A 21 -27.27 -25.05 -10.39
C GLY A 21 -26.30 -25.87 -9.52
N ASN A 22 -25.05 -25.42 -9.43
CA ASN A 22 -24.10 -25.84 -8.39
C ASN A 22 -24.12 -24.82 -7.22
N GLU A 23 -23.40 -25.10 -6.14
CA GLU A 23 -23.38 -24.28 -4.91
C GLU A 23 -22.79 -22.87 -5.09
N ASN A 24 -22.19 -22.56 -6.24
CA ASN A 24 -21.67 -21.23 -6.59
C ASN A 24 -22.64 -20.45 -7.51
N ARG A 25 -23.92 -20.43 -7.15
CA ARG A 25 -24.98 -19.75 -7.91
C ARG A 25 -25.90 -18.98 -6.98
N PHE A 26 -26.00 -17.68 -7.20
CA PHE A 26 -26.78 -16.76 -6.39
C PHE A 26 -27.79 -15.99 -7.23
N GLU A 27 -28.94 -15.67 -6.64
CA GLU A 27 -29.99 -14.90 -7.33
C GLU A 27 -29.62 -13.43 -7.44
N THR A 28 -28.98 -12.88 -6.41
CA THR A 28 -28.55 -11.48 -6.33
C THR A 28 -27.04 -11.38 -6.12
N ARG A 29 -26.50 -10.19 -6.43
CA ARG A 29 -25.10 -9.85 -6.19
C ARG A 29 -24.79 -9.93 -4.70
N ASP A 30 -25.65 -9.33 -3.88
CA ASP A 30 -25.47 -9.26 -2.43
C ASP A 30 -25.45 -10.65 -1.78
N ALA A 31 -26.28 -11.59 -2.26
CA ALA A 31 -26.25 -12.97 -1.76
C ALA A 31 -24.92 -13.66 -2.09
N CYS A 32 -24.36 -13.42 -3.28
CA CYS A 32 -23.03 -13.92 -3.66
C CYS A 32 -21.93 -13.28 -2.80
N GLU A 33 -21.95 -11.97 -2.63
CA GLU A 33 -20.93 -11.23 -1.87
C GLU A 33 -21.01 -11.52 -0.36
N SER A 34 -22.20 -11.81 0.17
CA SER A 34 -22.38 -12.21 1.57
C SER A 34 -21.82 -13.60 1.85
N GLU A 35 -21.97 -14.55 0.92
CA GLU A 35 -21.55 -15.94 1.13
C GLU A 35 -20.09 -16.21 0.74
N CYS A 36 -19.62 -15.56 -0.32
CA CYS A 36 -18.30 -15.81 -0.91
C CYS A 36 -17.42 -14.55 -0.98
N GLY A 37 -18.00 -13.37 -0.77
CA GLY A 37 -17.25 -12.12 -0.81
C GLY A 37 -16.31 -11.96 0.40
N PRO A 38 -15.41 -10.98 0.34
CA PRO A 38 -14.33 -10.77 1.32
C PRO A 38 -14.82 -10.46 2.75
N THR A 39 -16.12 -10.29 2.94
CA THR A 39 -16.78 -9.94 4.21
C THR A 39 -17.02 -11.12 5.16
N LYS A 40 -16.83 -12.39 4.75
CA LYS A 40 -17.10 -13.57 5.59
C LYS A 40 -16.04 -13.87 6.67
N LEU A 41 -14.96 -13.09 6.79
CA LEU A 41 -13.93 -13.30 7.83
C LEU A 41 -14.25 -12.63 9.18
N ILE A 42 -15.41 -11.98 9.33
CA ILE A 42 -15.79 -11.34 10.59
C ILE A 42 -16.82 -12.22 11.33
N GLY A 43 -16.35 -13.28 11.99
CA GLY A 43 -17.25 -14.05 12.85
C GLY A 43 -16.75 -15.40 13.39
N SER A 44 -15.65 -15.42 14.16
CA SER A 44 -15.55 -16.13 15.46
C SER A 44 -14.10 -16.50 15.83
N THR A 45 -13.60 -15.86 16.89
CA THR A 45 -12.65 -16.38 17.90
C THR A 45 -11.37 -17.07 17.44
N GLY A 46 -10.26 -16.31 17.41
CA GLY A 46 -8.89 -16.85 17.37
C GLY A 46 -7.85 -15.72 17.41
N ARG A 47 -6.82 -15.85 18.23
CA ARG A 47 -5.96 -14.77 18.74
C ARG A 47 -4.63 -14.72 17.96
N ARG A 48 -4.20 -13.50 17.60
CA ARG A 48 -2.86 -13.07 17.16
C ARG A 48 -2.29 -13.70 15.87
N SER A 49 -2.27 -12.90 14.82
CA SER A 49 -1.03 -12.25 14.41
C SER A 49 -1.34 -10.79 14.11
N ALA A 50 -0.93 -9.89 15.01
CA ALA A 50 -0.52 -8.59 14.54
C ALA A 50 0.70 -8.89 13.67
N GLY A 51 0.51 -9.01 12.35
CA GLY A 51 1.64 -9.05 11.43
C GLY A 51 2.57 -7.90 11.80
N SER A 52 3.88 -8.16 11.84
CA SER A 52 4.89 -7.12 12.01
C SER A 52 4.61 -6.06 10.95
N ARG A 53 4.02 -4.92 11.32
CA ARG A 53 3.72 -3.81 10.41
C ARG A 53 4.83 -2.80 10.53
N ASN A 54 6.05 -3.23 10.24
CA ASN A 54 7.22 -2.39 10.39
C ASN A 54 7.47 -1.60 9.12
N LEU A 55 7.39 -0.27 9.22
CA LEU A 55 7.86 0.60 8.16
C LEU A 55 9.37 0.81 8.34
N THR A 56 10.10 0.61 7.25
CA THR A 56 11.51 0.98 7.15
C THR A 56 11.69 2.01 6.04
N ALA A 57 12.63 2.93 6.24
CA ALA A 57 12.99 3.93 5.25
C ALA A 57 14.51 3.92 5.03
N THR A 58 14.93 3.90 3.76
CA THR A 58 16.34 3.89 3.37
C THR A 58 16.62 5.03 2.41
N LEU A 59 17.64 5.83 2.70
CA LEU A 59 18.21 6.78 1.76
C LEU A 59 19.30 6.07 0.95
N ARG A 60 19.14 5.96 -0.37
CA ARG A 60 20.17 5.43 -1.26
C ARG A 60 20.85 6.57 -2.01
N ALA A 61 22.14 6.72 -1.78
CA ALA A 61 22.99 7.61 -2.56
C ALA A 61 23.48 6.89 -3.83
N GLY A 62 23.38 7.54 -4.99
CA GLY A 62 24.19 7.17 -6.13
C GLY A 62 25.48 7.97 -6.12
N SER A 63 26.59 7.37 -6.56
CA SER A 63 27.88 8.08 -6.68
C SER A 63 27.84 9.29 -7.63
N ASP A 64 26.89 9.31 -8.57
CA ASP A 64 26.69 10.36 -9.58
C ASP A 64 25.19 10.57 -9.90
N ARG A 65 24.31 10.20 -8.96
CA ARG A 65 22.85 10.29 -9.12
C ARG A 65 22.23 10.93 -7.88
N PRO A 66 21.14 11.69 -8.03
CA PRO A 66 20.42 12.21 -6.87
C PRO A 66 19.95 11.05 -6.00
N TYR A 67 19.85 11.28 -4.70
CA TYR A 67 19.42 10.24 -3.76
C TYR A 67 18.00 9.78 -4.08
N SER A 68 17.71 8.53 -3.75
CA SER A 68 16.35 8.02 -3.64
C SER A 68 16.00 7.73 -2.18
N ILE A 69 14.73 7.88 -1.84
CA ILE A 69 14.15 7.36 -0.61
C ILE A 69 13.36 6.11 -0.97
N GLU A 70 13.63 5.01 -0.27
CA GLU A 70 12.86 3.77 -0.36
C GLU A 70 12.14 3.52 0.94
N LEU A 71 10.81 3.48 0.90
CA LEU A 71 9.94 3.11 2.00
C LEU A 71 9.45 1.68 1.79
N ASN A 72 9.60 0.83 2.79
CA ASN A 72 9.15 -0.57 2.74
C ASN A 72 8.27 -0.88 3.94
N CYS A 73 7.03 -1.29 3.66
CA CYS A 73 6.07 -1.72 4.66
C CYS A 73 6.11 -3.25 4.76
N ASP A 74 6.49 -3.78 5.93
CA ASP A 74 6.45 -5.22 6.19
C ASP A 74 4.98 -5.66 6.26
N SER A 75 4.41 -6.09 5.14
CA SER A 75 3.05 -6.61 5.08
C SER A 75 2.82 -7.39 3.80
N SER A 76 1.98 -8.42 3.90
CA SER A 76 1.39 -9.15 2.77
C SER A 76 -0.11 -8.86 2.60
N GLU A 77 -0.67 -7.89 3.31
CA GLU A 77 -2.09 -7.53 3.30
C GLU A 77 -2.35 -6.26 2.47
N LEU A 78 -3.56 -6.15 1.88
CA LEU A 78 -4.01 -5.02 1.06
C LEU A 78 -5.31 -4.40 1.60
N PRO A 79 -5.56 -3.09 1.38
CA PRO A 79 -4.66 -2.12 0.77
C PRO A 79 -3.55 -1.66 1.74
N ILE A 80 -2.47 -1.09 1.19
CA ILE A 80 -1.47 -0.35 1.96
C ILE A 80 -1.67 1.15 1.68
N LEU A 81 -1.93 1.91 2.73
CA LEU A 81 -2.03 3.37 2.66
C LEU A 81 -0.74 3.99 3.18
N TRP A 82 -0.14 4.86 2.40
CA TRP A 82 1.09 5.56 2.76
C TRP A 82 0.75 6.94 3.31
N ILE A 83 1.35 7.30 4.45
CA ILE A 83 1.02 8.53 5.18
C ILE A 83 2.32 9.28 5.44
N LYS A 84 2.32 10.59 5.17
CA LYS A 84 3.39 11.53 5.51
C LYS A 84 2.81 12.67 6.33
N ASP A 85 3.38 12.93 7.51
CA ASP A 85 2.96 14.00 8.42
C ASP A 85 1.44 13.96 8.73
N GLY A 86 0.88 12.75 8.80
CA GLY A 86 -0.55 12.51 9.03
C GLY A 86 -1.46 12.61 7.80
N VAL A 87 -0.92 12.92 6.62
CA VAL A 87 -1.66 13.07 5.36
C VAL A 87 -1.35 11.92 4.41
N LEU A 88 -2.34 11.43 3.66
CA LEU A 88 -2.13 10.39 2.64
C LEU A 88 -1.12 10.88 1.58
N LEU A 89 -0.18 10.01 1.24
CA LEU A 89 0.86 10.28 0.26
C LEU A 89 0.26 10.27 -1.16
N GLU A 90 0.52 11.32 -1.92
CA GLU A 90 0.08 11.40 -3.31
C GLU A 90 1.14 10.84 -4.27
N PHE A 91 0.72 9.93 -5.15
CA PHE A 91 1.59 9.33 -6.15
C PHE A 91 1.67 10.18 -7.42
N ASN A 92 2.86 10.26 -8.01
CA ASN A 92 3.14 11.01 -9.23
C ASN A 92 4.42 10.48 -9.92
N ASP A 93 4.96 11.22 -10.88
CA ASP A 93 6.19 10.81 -11.57
C ASP A 93 7.43 10.71 -10.68
N ARG A 94 7.42 11.37 -9.52
CA ARG A 94 8.52 11.37 -8.55
C ARG A 94 8.32 10.35 -7.44
N ILE A 95 7.09 10.15 -7.00
CA ILE A 95 6.69 9.24 -5.91
C ILE A 95 5.93 8.08 -6.53
N ARG A 96 6.55 6.90 -6.61
CA ARG A 96 6.02 5.73 -7.31
C ARG A 96 6.01 4.50 -6.41
N GLU A 97 5.08 3.58 -6.66
CA GLU A 97 5.02 2.26 -6.04
C GLU A 97 5.39 1.21 -7.10
N PRO A 98 6.69 0.94 -7.34
CA PRO A 98 7.12 0.00 -8.37
C PRO A 98 6.79 -1.46 -8.04
N GLU A 99 6.67 -1.80 -6.76
CA GLU A 99 6.30 -3.12 -6.26
C GLU A 99 5.32 -2.96 -5.10
N PHE A 100 4.45 -3.96 -4.92
CA PHE A 100 3.60 -4.06 -3.73
C PHE A 100 4.47 -3.88 -2.47
N SER A 101 3.98 -3.06 -1.53
CA SER A 101 4.61 -2.74 -0.24
C SER A 101 5.91 -1.91 -0.29
N ARG A 102 6.30 -1.38 -1.45
CA ARG A 102 7.47 -0.51 -1.59
C ARG A 102 7.18 0.79 -2.34
N VAL A 103 7.44 1.92 -1.71
CA VAL A 103 7.41 3.25 -2.33
C VAL A 103 8.81 3.77 -2.56
N VAL A 104 9.03 4.35 -3.74
CA VAL A 104 10.28 4.99 -4.15
C VAL A 104 10.02 6.45 -4.46
N ILE A 105 10.77 7.33 -3.80
CA ILE A 105 10.78 8.77 -4.07
C ILE A 105 12.09 9.11 -4.77
N PHE A 106 12.01 9.56 -6.02
CA PHE A 106 13.17 9.92 -6.82
C PHE A 106 12.88 11.06 -7.83
N PRO A 107 13.67 12.15 -7.84
CA PRO A 107 14.76 12.45 -6.90
C PRO A 107 14.24 12.82 -5.50
N ALA A 108 15.01 12.46 -4.48
CA ALA A 108 14.78 12.90 -3.11
C ALA A 108 15.19 14.37 -2.92
N THR A 109 14.42 15.10 -2.12
CA THR A 109 14.54 16.54 -1.88
C THR A 109 14.37 16.84 -0.40
N ALA A 110 14.77 18.05 0.04
CA ALA A 110 14.57 18.48 1.42
C ALA A 110 13.09 18.48 1.83
N SER A 111 12.17 18.67 0.88
CA SER A 111 10.72 18.62 1.10
C SER A 111 10.21 17.23 1.43
N ASP A 112 10.99 16.17 1.21
CA ASP A 112 10.63 14.79 1.59
C ASP A 112 10.87 14.51 3.07
N ARG A 113 11.46 15.45 3.81
CA ARG A 113 11.53 15.41 5.28
C ARG A 113 10.13 15.25 5.87
N GLY A 114 10.03 14.49 6.96
CA GLY A 114 8.79 14.30 7.71
C GLY A 114 8.71 12.96 8.42
N GLU A 115 7.58 12.72 9.06
CA GLU A 115 7.22 11.43 9.65
C GLU A 115 6.41 10.60 8.65
N TYR A 116 6.86 9.38 8.37
CA TYR A 116 6.18 8.43 7.50
C TYR A 116 5.59 7.27 8.29
N ARG A 117 4.42 6.79 7.83
CA ARG A 117 3.75 5.58 8.30
C ARG A 117 3.11 4.85 7.12
N CYS A 118 2.95 3.53 7.23
CA CYS A 118 2.03 2.77 6.40
C CYS A 118 0.85 2.28 7.25
N ALA A 119 -0.35 2.26 6.67
CA ALA A 119 -1.54 1.66 7.25
C ALA A 119 -1.91 0.44 6.41
N VAL A 120 -2.17 -0.69 7.06
CA VAL A 120 -2.35 -1.98 6.38
C VAL A 120 -3.76 -2.52 6.61
N GLY A 121 -4.37 -3.00 5.53
CA GLY A 121 -5.67 -3.67 5.57
C GLY A 121 -6.83 -2.70 5.73
N ARG A 122 -8.06 -3.25 5.75
CA ARG A 122 -9.29 -2.44 5.80
C ARG A 122 -9.49 -1.71 7.13
N ASP A 123 -8.89 -2.21 8.20
CA ASP A 123 -8.91 -1.57 9.53
C ASP A 123 -7.90 -0.43 9.65
N GLY A 124 -7.03 -0.22 8.64
CA GLY A 124 -6.08 0.88 8.58
C GLY A 124 -5.09 0.89 9.74
N ILE A 125 -4.62 -0.29 10.16
CA ILE A 125 -3.72 -0.38 11.33
C ILE A 125 -2.37 0.23 10.98
N LEU A 126 -1.98 1.25 11.74
CA LEU A 126 -0.74 2.00 11.53
C LEU A 126 0.51 1.19 11.91
N SER A 127 1.57 1.35 11.11
CA SER A 127 2.94 0.93 11.41
C SER A 127 3.58 1.78 12.50
N ASN A 128 4.82 1.44 12.88
CA ASN A 128 5.73 2.40 13.50
C ASN A 128 5.91 3.64 12.61
N ALA A 129 6.23 4.77 13.25
CA ALA A 129 6.71 5.95 12.55
C ALA A 129 8.18 5.81 12.19
N VAL A 130 8.54 6.35 11.03
CA VAL A 130 9.92 6.62 10.66
C VAL A 130 10.05 8.10 10.32
N THR A 131 10.92 8.81 11.04
CA THR A 131 11.25 10.20 10.73
C THR A 131 12.42 10.22 9.76
N LEU A 132 12.22 10.84 8.60
CA LEU A 132 13.28 11.08 7.63
C LEU A 132 13.83 12.48 7.80
N ASP A 133 15.12 12.56 8.12
CA ASP A 133 15.86 13.80 8.12
C ASP A 133 16.83 13.81 6.95
N VAL A 134 16.47 14.58 5.93
CA VAL A 134 17.16 14.62 4.62
C VAL A 134 18.30 15.65 4.64
N GLU A 135 18.86 15.94 5.82
CA GLU A 135 19.86 16.98 6.04
C GLU A 135 21.17 16.71 5.29
N GLY A 136 21.53 15.46 5.03
CA GLY A 136 22.72 15.08 4.27
C GLY A 136 22.70 15.40 2.76
N ILE A 137 21.52 15.59 2.15
CA ILE A 137 21.43 15.86 0.69
C ILE A 137 21.87 17.28 0.35
N VAL A 138 21.64 18.24 1.26
CA VAL A 138 21.91 19.67 1.05
C VAL A 138 23.41 19.98 0.96
N TRP A 139 24.26 19.18 1.61
CA TRP A 139 25.73 19.37 1.64
C TRP A 139 26.48 18.65 0.52
N SER A 140 25.80 17.79 -0.25
CA SER A 140 26.41 16.98 -1.32
C SER A 140 26.16 17.49 -2.75
N LEU A 141 25.53 18.66 -2.91
CA LEU A 141 25.53 19.39 -4.18
C LEU A 141 26.81 20.25 -4.29
N PRO A 142 27.69 20.04 -5.29
CA PRO A 142 28.85 20.89 -5.46
C PRO A 142 28.52 22.24 -6.14
N MET A 143 28.81 23.34 -5.43
CA MET A 143 29.06 24.75 -5.82
C MET A 143 27.92 25.54 -6.50
N ILE A 144 27.66 26.81 -6.15
CA ILE A 144 28.48 28.00 -6.47
C ILE A 144 28.47 29.01 -5.32
N SER A 145 29.68 29.39 -4.88
CA SER A 145 29.96 30.67 -4.24
C SER A 145 29.43 31.84 -5.07
N LEU A 146 28.30 32.42 -4.67
CA LEU A 146 27.96 33.78 -5.06
C LEU A 146 28.85 34.71 -4.22
N LEU A 147 30.06 34.95 -4.75
CA LEU A 147 30.75 36.22 -4.51
C LEU A 147 29.90 37.32 -5.17
N GLY A 148 29.44 38.24 -4.33
CA GLY A 148 28.85 39.52 -4.68
C GLY A 148 28.91 40.41 -3.47
#